data_AF-A0A6J5JNF5-F1
#
_entry.id   AF-A0A6J5JNF5-F1
#
_cell.length_a   1.000
_cell.length_b   1.000
_cell.length_c   1.000
_cell.angle_alpha   90.00
_cell.angle_beta   90.00
_cell.angle_gamma   90.00
#
_symmetry.space_group_name_H-M   'P 1'
#
loop_
_entity.id
_entity.type
_entity.pdbx_description
1 polymer ?
#
loop_
_entity_poly.entity_id
_entity_poly.type
_entity_poly.pdbx_seq_one_letter_code
_entity_poly.pdbx_strand_id
1 'polypeptide(L)'
;MNTFVPASPSLDAWLRDAGIAGSGDITVAPLSGGQSNPTFVVQTGRGRLVLRKQPAGPLLPSAHAIDREYRVMQALRDSAVPVPDMVAYCDDASIVGTPFYLMDYVEGRVMVDQSLPGMQASERAEIYGEMNRVIAALHAVDIAKAGLDSFGKSGNYFSRQIARWSKQCRASTIQVSEPMNRLIAWLPDRIPDDDETTLVHGDFRLDNLVFHPTEPRVLAVLDWELSTLGHPLADFAYHCMSWRIAPTVWRGIAGLPLDSLGIPAEAAYIDRYETATGRRVREHWEFYLAYNLFRMAAILHGIGERAAQGNAAAADAVETAAKALPLAELGWACAQQYDAARR
;
A
#
# COMPACT_ATOMS: atom_id res chain seq x y z
N MET A 1 -8.48 -19.84 14.86
CA MET A 1 -9.67 -20.00 13.99
C MET A 1 -10.62 -18.86 14.32
N ASN A 2 -11.17 -18.18 13.31
CA ASN A 2 -12.10 -17.09 13.56
C ASN A 2 -13.46 -17.68 13.93
N THR A 3 -14.09 -17.14 14.97
CA THR A 3 -15.42 -17.58 15.40
C THR A 3 -16.48 -16.99 14.47
N PHE A 4 -17.18 -17.86 13.75
CA PHE A 4 -18.30 -17.46 12.90
C PHE A 4 -19.57 -17.31 13.75
N VAL A 5 -20.32 -16.24 13.48
CA VAL A 5 -21.64 -15.97 14.06
C VAL A 5 -22.67 -15.79 12.94
N PRO A 6 -23.97 -16.02 13.18
CA PRO A 6 -25.00 -15.71 12.19
C PRO A 6 -24.94 -14.24 11.74
N ALA A 7 -25.21 -13.97 10.46
CA ALA A 7 -25.36 -12.60 9.96
C ALA A 7 -26.52 -11.89 10.66
N SER A 8 -26.47 -10.55 10.74
CA SER A 8 -27.61 -9.77 11.24
C SER A 8 -28.82 -9.94 10.30
N PRO A 9 -30.06 -9.80 10.81
CA PRO A 9 -31.25 -9.92 9.96
C PRO A 9 -31.24 -8.97 8.76
N SER A 10 -30.76 -7.73 8.93
CA SER A 10 -30.65 -6.74 7.85
C SER A 10 -29.64 -7.17 6.78
N LEU A 11 -28.48 -7.70 7.18
CA LEU A 11 -27.46 -8.16 6.24
C LEU A 11 -27.91 -9.43 5.51
N ASP A 12 -28.56 -10.37 6.21
CA ASP A 12 -29.09 -11.59 5.59
C ASP A 12 -30.14 -11.26 4.53
N ALA A 13 -31.13 -10.43 4.87
CA ALA A 13 -32.16 -9.98 3.93
C ALA A 13 -31.55 -9.29 2.71
N TRP A 14 -30.64 -8.34 2.92
CA TRP A 14 -29.98 -7.61 1.83
C TRP A 14 -29.18 -8.54 0.91
N LEU A 15 -28.44 -9.52 1.46
CA LEU A 15 -27.70 -10.50 0.65
C LEU A 15 -28.62 -11.42 -0.15
N ARG A 16 -29.81 -11.76 0.37
CA ARG A 16 -30.80 -12.57 -0.34
C ARG A 16 -31.47 -11.79 -1.46
N ASP A 17 -31.88 -10.56 -1.19
CA ASP A 17 -32.52 -9.68 -2.17
C ASP A 17 -31.58 -9.33 -3.33
N ALA A 18 -30.29 -9.12 -3.02
CA ALA A 18 -29.25 -8.94 -4.03
C ALA A 18 -28.90 -10.25 -4.79
N GLY A 19 -29.46 -11.39 -4.39
CA GLY A 19 -29.19 -12.69 -5.00
C GLY A 19 -27.77 -13.21 -4.73
N ILE A 20 -27.08 -12.71 -3.71
CA ILE A 20 -25.68 -13.04 -3.37
C ILE A 20 -25.60 -14.26 -2.44
N ALA A 21 -26.57 -14.44 -1.55
CA ALA A 21 -26.53 -15.44 -0.48
C ALA A 21 -26.61 -16.91 -0.96
N GLY A 22 -27.43 -17.20 -1.96
CA GLY A 22 -27.85 -18.57 -2.27
C GLY A 22 -28.73 -19.21 -1.17
N SER A 23 -28.80 -20.54 -1.17
CA SER A 23 -29.54 -21.32 -0.16
C SER A 23 -28.67 -21.64 1.05
N GLY A 24 -29.25 -21.60 2.25
CA GLY A 24 -28.56 -21.93 3.51
C GLY A 24 -28.33 -20.72 4.42
N ASP A 25 -27.68 -20.98 5.55
CA ASP A 25 -27.37 -19.98 6.56
C ASP A 25 -26.20 -19.10 6.13
N ILE A 26 -26.24 -17.83 6.53
CA ILE A 26 -25.17 -16.86 6.32
C ILE A 26 -24.46 -16.63 7.64
N THR A 27 -23.14 -16.82 7.67
CA THR A 27 -22.33 -16.59 8.85
C THR A 27 -21.19 -15.62 8.56
N VAL A 28 -20.75 -14.90 9.59
CA VAL A 28 -19.76 -13.83 9.50
C VAL A 28 -18.71 -14.04 10.58
N ALA A 29 -17.44 -13.83 10.24
CA ALA A 29 -16.35 -13.79 11.21
C ALA A 29 -15.40 -12.63 10.90
N PRO A 30 -14.82 -11.95 11.91
CA PRO A 30 -13.81 -10.94 11.68
C PRO A 30 -12.59 -11.56 10.99
N LEU A 31 -11.98 -10.82 10.06
CA LEU A 31 -10.69 -11.18 9.47
C LEU A 31 -9.59 -10.41 10.21
N SER A 32 -8.64 -11.13 10.80
CA SER A 32 -7.53 -10.54 11.54
C SER A 32 -6.48 -9.96 10.57
N GLY A 33 -5.80 -8.89 10.98
CA GLY A 33 -4.63 -8.35 10.29
C GLY A 33 -4.76 -6.92 9.73
N GLY A 34 -5.98 -6.44 9.44
CA GLY A 34 -6.23 -5.06 9.00
C GLY A 34 -6.52 -4.12 10.16
N GLN A 35 -5.86 -2.97 10.22
CA GLN A 35 -6.03 -1.98 11.30
C GLN A 35 -6.94 -0.79 10.91
N SER A 36 -7.03 -0.44 9.61
CA SER A 36 -7.74 0.77 9.16
C SER A 36 -9.26 0.59 9.09
N ASN A 37 -9.75 -0.41 8.34
CA ASN A 37 -11.18 -0.65 8.11
C ASN A 37 -11.60 -2.04 8.60
N PRO A 38 -12.67 -2.16 9.41
CA PRO A 38 -13.22 -3.45 9.81
C PRO A 38 -13.50 -4.36 8.60
N THR A 39 -12.91 -5.55 8.62
CA THR A 39 -12.96 -6.53 7.54
C THR A 39 -13.45 -7.87 8.08
N PHE A 40 -14.36 -8.53 7.38
CA PHE A 40 -15.02 -9.75 7.80
C PHE A 40 -15.08 -10.76 6.65
N VAL A 41 -15.00 -12.04 6.96
CA VAL A 41 -15.37 -13.12 6.03
C VAL A 41 -16.86 -13.37 6.19
N VAL A 42 -17.58 -13.40 5.07
CA VAL A 42 -18.99 -13.79 4.99
C VAL A 42 -19.08 -15.13 4.28
N GLN A 43 -19.58 -16.15 4.96
CA GLN A 43 -19.89 -17.45 4.37
C GLN A 43 -21.34 -17.46 3.92
N THR A 44 -21.55 -17.84 2.67
CA THR A 44 -22.87 -17.94 2.04
C THR A 44 -23.03 -19.33 1.40
N GLY A 45 -24.24 -19.67 0.96
CA GLY A 45 -24.49 -20.87 0.16
C GLY A 45 -23.77 -20.89 -1.20
N ARG A 46 -23.27 -19.73 -1.67
CA ARG A 46 -22.51 -19.61 -2.92
C ARG A 46 -20.99 -19.61 -2.75
N GLY A 47 -20.50 -19.52 -1.51
CA GLY A 47 -19.07 -19.44 -1.22
C GLY A 47 -18.72 -18.36 -0.20
N ARG A 48 -17.43 -18.04 -0.13
CA ARG A 48 -16.87 -17.05 0.80
C ARG A 48 -16.71 -15.70 0.11
N LEU A 49 -17.11 -14.65 0.81
CA LEU A 49 -16.91 -13.25 0.44
C LEU A 49 -16.14 -12.53 1.54
N VAL A 50 -15.60 -11.37 1.21
CA VAL A 50 -15.03 -10.41 2.16
C VAL A 50 -15.94 -9.19 2.22
N LEU A 51 -16.41 -8.84 3.42
CA LEU A 51 -17.10 -7.60 3.72
C LEU A 51 -16.09 -6.62 4.34
N ARG A 52 -15.89 -5.47 3.72
CA ARG A 52 -15.12 -4.37 4.31
C ARG A 52 -16.01 -3.15 4.48
N LYS A 53 -15.97 -2.55 5.67
CA LYS A 53 -16.83 -1.43 6.03
C LYS A 53 -16.03 -0.31 6.69
N GLN A 54 -16.59 0.90 6.70
CA GLN A 54 -16.00 2.01 7.46
C GLN A 54 -16.02 1.72 8.97
N PRO A 55 -15.09 2.26 9.77
CA PRO A 55 -15.22 2.24 11.21
C PRO A 55 -16.44 3.05 11.67
N ALA A 56 -16.98 2.70 12.84
CA ALA A 56 -18.07 3.47 13.43
C ALA A 56 -17.56 4.78 14.04
N GLY A 57 -18.43 5.79 14.12
CA GLY A 57 -18.13 7.08 14.76
C GLY A 57 -17.72 8.19 13.79
N PRO A 58 -17.38 9.38 14.31
CA PRO A 58 -17.00 10.52 13.48
C PRO A 58 -15.66 10.26 12.78
N LEU A 59 -15.64 10.40 11.46
CA LEU A 59 -14.47 10.19 10.63
C LEU A 59 -13.88 11.53 10.17
N LEU A 60 -12.56 11.60 10.05
CA LEU A 60 -11.90 12.74 9.41
C LEU A 60 -12.29 12.77 7.91
N PRO A 61 -12.41 13.97 7.30
CA PRO A 61 -12.67 14.07 5.86
C PRO A 61 -11.66 13.25 5.05
N SER A 62 -12.15 12.48 4.08
CA SER A 62 -11.38 11.56 3.22
C SER A 62 -10.69 10.37 3.90
N ALA A 63 -10.82 10.20 5.21
CA ALA A 63 -10.39 8.97 5.87
C ALA A 63 -11.40 7.84 5.61
N HIS A 64 -10.92 6.61 5.50
CA HIS A 64 -11.77 5.41 5.35
C HIS A 64 -12.71 5.47 4.14
N ALA A 65 -12.23 6.01 3.02
CA ALA A 65 -12.99 6.14 1.77
C ALA A 65 -13.10 4.79 1.02
N ILE A 66 -13.86 3.85 1.60
CA ILE A 66 -14.06 2.50 1.05
C ILE A 66 -14.76 2.50 -0.33
N ASP A 67 -15.47 3.58 -0.66
CA ASP A 67 -16.07 3.81 -1.98
C ASP A 67 -14.99 3.95 -3.06
N ARG A 68 -13.88 4.60 -2.72
CA ARG A 68 -12.70 4.72 -3.59
C ARG A 68 -12.01 3.38 -3.78
N GLU A 69 -11.85 2.61 -2.70
CA GLU A 69 -11.31 1.24 -2.77
C GLU A 69 -12.15 0.37 -3.71
N TYR A 70 -13.48 0.38 -3.54
CA TYR A 70 -14.40 -0.35 -4.41
C TYR A 70 -14.27 0.09 -5.87
N ARG A 71 -14.30 1.41 -6.12
CA ARG A 71 -14.24 1.98 -7.47
C ARG A 71 -12.96 1.58 -8.21
N VAL A 72 -11.79 1.64 -7.57
CA VAL A 72 -10.52 1.33 -8.25
C VAL A 72 -10.39 -0.16 -8.55
N MET A 73 -10.73 -1.04 -7.61
CA MET A 73 -10.69 -2.48 -7.86
C MET A 73 -11.73 -2.90 -8.92
N GLN A 74 -12.94 -2.31 -8.88
CA GLN A 74 -13.96 -2.55 -9.90
C GLN A 74 -13.49 -2.16 -11.30
N ALA A 75 -12.79 -1.02 -11.43
CA ALA A 75 -12.24 -0.53 -12.69
C ALA A 75 -11.07 -1.37 -13.23
N LEU A 76 -10.38 -2.10 -12.35
CA LEU A 76 -9.22 -2.92 -12.70
C LEU A 76 -9.56 -4.36 -13.11
N ARG A 77 -10.84 -4.77 -13.02
CA ARG A 77 -11.30 -6.16 -13.32
C ARG A 77 -10.74 -6.71 -14.63
N ASP A 78 -10.77 -5.91 -15.71
CA ASP A 78 -10.35 -6.35 -17.04
C ASP A 78 -8.89 -5.93 -17.38
N SER A 79 -8.12 -5.53 -16.37
CA SER A 79 -6.72 -5.11 -16.53
C SER A 79 -5.75 -6.27 -16.27
N ALA A 80 -4.46 -6.03 -16.50
CA ALA A 80 -3.40 -6.98 -16.14
C ALA A 80 -3.02 -6.96 -14.64
N VAL A 81 -3.67 -6.10 -13.85
CA VAL A 81 -3.49 -6.00 -12.40
C VAL A 81 -4.47 -6.97 -11.73
N PRO A 82 -3.99 -8.04 -11.07
CA PRO A 82 -4.88 -8.97 -10.39
C PRO A 82 -5.53 -8.28 -9.17
N VAL A 83 -6.86 -8.22 -9.15
CA VAL A 83 -7.65 -7.69 -8.05
C VAL A 83 -8.79 -8.66 -7.72
N PRO A 84 -9.32 -8.67 -6.49
CA PRO A 84 -10.52 -9.43 -6.17
C PRO A 84 -11.70 -8.96 -7.02
N ASP A 85 -12.61 -9.88 -7.34
CA ASP A 85 -13.85 -9.49 -7.99
C ASP A 85 -14.73 -8.70 -7.02
N MET A 86 -15.08 -7.48 -7.43
CA MET A 86 -15.98 -6.62 -6.67
C MET A 86 -17.42 -7.07 -6.90
N VAL A 87 -18.08 -7.51 -5.84
CA VAL A 87 -19.42 -8.14 -5.88
C VAL A 87 -20.52 -7.10 -5.74
N ALA A 88 -20.41 -6.23 -4.73
CA ALA A 88 -21.40 -5.19 -4.48
C ALA A 88 -20.85 -4.07 -3.59
N TYR A 89 -21.40 -2.88 -3.74
CA TYR A 89 -21.21 -1.75 -2.84
C TYR A 89 -22.56 -1.34 -2.25
N CYS A 90 -22.59 -0.98 -0.97
CA CYS A 90 -23.78 -0.53 -0.27
C CYS A 90 -23.44 0.70 0.58
N ASP A 91 -24.06 1.83 0.26
CA ASP A 91 -23.98 3.09 1.02
C ASP A 91 -25.08 3.22 2.09
N ASP A 92 -26.05 2.31 2.11
CA ASP A 92 -27.09 2.26 3.13
C ASP A 92 -26.52 1.77 4.47
N ALA A 93 -26.22 2.74 5.33
CA ALA A 93 -25.74 2.50 6.69
C ALA A 93 -26.75 1.75 7.58
N SER A 94 -28.02 1.63 7.20
CA SER A 94 -29.01 0.87 7.98
C SER A 94 -28.76 -0.64 8.00
N ILE A 95 -27.97 -1.17 7.05
CA ILE A 95 -27.73 -2.61 6.90
C ILE A 95 -26.71 -3.13 7.93
N VAL A 96 -25.54 -2.48 8.03
CA VAL A 96 -24.43 -2.88 8.95
C VAL A 96 -23.85 -1.72 9.76
N GLY A 97 -24.57 -0.60 9.85
CA GLY A 97 -24.21 0.60 10.63
C GLY A 97 -23.34 1.61 9.90
N THR A 98 -22.71 1.24 8.78
CA THR A 98 -21.87 2.10 7.94
C THR A 98 -21.89 1.59 6.51
N PRO A 99 -21.51 2.41 5.52
CA PRO A 99 -21.21 1.92 4.17
C PRO A 99 -20.24 0.74 4.19
N PHE A 100 -20.41 -0.16 3.23
CA PHE A 100 -19.56 -1.35 3.05
C PHE A 100 -19.51 -1.79 1.59
N TYR A 101 -18.53 -2.63 1.27
CA TYR A 101 -18.53 -3.41 0.04
C TYR A 101 -18.31 -4.89 0.29
N LEU A 102 -18.68 -5.69 -0.70
CA LEU A 102 -18.37 -7.11 -0.81
C LEU A 102 -17.44 -7.35 -2.00
N MET A 103 -16.46 -8.19 -1.78
CA MET A 103 -15.59 -8.74 -2.81
C MET A 103 -15.40 -10.24 -2.62
N ASP A 104 -14.88 -10.91 -3.63
CA ASP A 104 -14.53 -12.32 -3.54
C ASP A 104 -13.47 -12.58 -2.47
N TYR A 105 -13.62 -13.71 -1.77
CA TYR A 105 -12.56 -14.22 -0.91
C TYR A 105 -11.51 -14.93 -1.76
N VAL A 106 -10.36 -14.27 -1.96
CA VAL A 106 -9.24 -14.82 -2.72
C VAL A 106 -8.39 -15.72 -1.81
N GLU A 107 -8.48 -17.04 -2.01
CA GLU A 107 -7.71 -18.01 -1.25
C GLU A 107 -6.27 -18.13 -1.76
N GLY A 108 -5.31 -17.82 -0.89
CA GLY A 108 -3.90 -17.81 -1.26
C GLY A 108 -2.94 -17.56 -0.09
N ARG A 109 -1.67 -17.34 -0.43
CA ARG A 109 -0.59 -17.05 0.50
C ARG A 109 -0.38 -15.55 0.61
N VAL A 110 -0.43 -15.00 1.82
CA VAL A 110 0.05 -13.64 2.11
C VAL A 110 1.39 -13.78 2.82
N MET A 111 2.45 -13.29 2.20
CA MET A 111 3.81 -13.38 2.74
C MET A 111 4.18 -12.04 3.37
N VAL A 112 4.78 -12.07 4.56
CA VAL A 112 5.09 -10.85 5.32
C VAL A 112 6.59 -10.57 5.36
N ASP A 113 7.38 -11.61 5.59
CA ASP A 113 8.84 -11.51 5.60
C ASP A 113 9.38 -11.47 4.16
N GLN A 114 9.99 -10.34 3.80
CA GLN A 114 10.52 -10.09 2.47
C GLN A 114 11.78 -10.92 2.15
N SER A 115 12.40 -11.54 3.16
CA SER A 115 13.45 -12.54 2.94
C SER A 115 12.92 -13.91 2.50
N LEU A 116 11.59 -14.12 2.54
CA LEU A 116 10.91 -15.35 2.12
C LEU A 116 11.54 -16.61 2.75
N PRO A 117 11.49 -16.74 4.09
CA PRO A 117 12.09 -17.87 4.79
C PRO A 117 11.44 -19.20 4.36
N GLY A 118 12.24 -20.26 4.30
CA GLY A 118 11.79 -21.60 3.92
C GLY A 118 11.64 -21.84 2.41
N MET A 119 11.85 -20.83 1.56
CA MET A 119 11.81 -20.97 0.10
C MET A 119 13.19 -21.27 -0.51
N GLN A 120 13.20 -21.88 -1.69
CA GLN A 120 14.39 -22.05 -2.52
C GLN A 120 14.76 -20.75 -3.23
N ALA A 121 16.03 -20.62 -3.64
CA ALA A 121 16.51 -19.42 -4.32
C ALA A 121 15.76 -19.10 -5.62
N SER A 122 15.42 -20.12 -6.41
CA SER A 122 14.62 -19.96 -7.63
C SER A 122 13.21 -19.45 -7.34
N GLU A 123 12.56 -19.96 -6.29
CA GLU A 123 11.22 -19.54 -5.90
C GLU A 123 11.22 -18.06 -5.47
N ARG A 124 12.23 -17.62 -4.70
CA ARG A 124 12.36 -16.19 -4.36
C ARG A 124 12.50 -15.32 -5.60
N ALA A 125 13.33 -15.73 -6.55
CA ALA A 125 13.54 -15.00 -7.80
C ALA A 125 12.24 -14.85 -8.62
N GLU A 126 11.40 -15.88 -8.64
CA GLU A 126 10.09 -15.89 -9.31
C GLU A 126 9.08 -15.01 -8.58
N ILE A 127 8.99 -15.07 -7.24
CA ILE A 127 8.12 -14.21 -6.44
C ILE A 127 8.44 -12.73 -6.68
N TYR A 128 9.71 -12.34 -6.61
CA TYR A 128 10.12 -10.97 -6.91
C TYR A 128 9.86 -10.63 -8.40
N GLY A 129 10.05 -11.58 -9.31
CA GLY A 129 9.69 -11.39 -10.73
C GLY A 129 8.22 -11.03 -10.92
N GLU A 130 7.31 -11.76 -10.27
CA GLU A 130 5.87 -11.50 -10.33
C GLU A 130 5.49 -10.16 -9.67
N MET A 131 6.11 -9.82 -8.54
CA MET A 131 5.91 -8.51 -7.91
C MET A 131 6.26 -7.35 -8.86
N ASN A 132 7.38 -7.48 -9.58
CA ASN A 132 7.82 -6.50 -10.57
C ASN A 132 6.83 -6.40 -11.73
N ARG A 133 6.36 -7.54 -12.24
CA ARG A 133 5.35 -7.59 -13.31
C ARG A 133 4.06 -6.89 -12.90
N VAL A 134 3.58 -7.13 -11.68
CA VAL A 134 2.32 -6.54 -11.18
C VAL A 134 2.43 -5.02 -11.03
N ILE A 135 3.51 -4.49 -10.43
CA ILE A 135 3.68 -3.03 -10.30
C ILE A 135 3.91 -2.36 -11.66
N ALA A 136 4.60 -3.02 -12.59
CA ALA A 136 4.71 -2.54 -13.97
C ALA A 136 3.34 -2.50 -14.68
N ALA A 137 2.53 -3.55 -14.52
CA ALA A 137 1.17 -3.60 -15.07
C ALA A 137 0.27 -2.51 -14.46
N LEU A 138 0.39 -2.24 -13.16
CA LEU A 138 -0.32 -1.15 -12.49
C LEU A 138 0.02 0.21 -13.09
N HIS A 139 1.30 0.49 -13.28
CA HIS A 139 1.76 1.75 -13.86
C HIS A 139 1.53 1.85 -15.38
N ALA A 140 0.99 0.80 -16.00
CA ALA A 140 0.62 0.77 -17.42
C ALA A 140 -0.91 0.81 -17.63
N VAL A 141 -1.71 0.89 -16.56
CA VAL A 141 -3.17 1.02 -16.65
C VAL A 141 -3.52 2.32 -17.39
N ASP A 142 -4.31 2.19 -18.46
CA ASP A 142 -4.94 3.33 -19.13
C ASP A 142 -6.07 3.86 -18.23
N ILE A 143 -5.77 4.94 -17.50
CA ILE A 143 -6.66 5.58 -16.53
C ILE A 143 -7.99 5.99 -17.19
N ALA A 144 -7.93 6.52 -18.42
CA ALA A 144 -9.11 7.01 -19.12
C ALA A 144 -10.02 5.85 -19.52
N LYS A 145 -9.43 4.79 -20.11
CA LYS A 145 -10.16 3.57 -20.45
C LYS A 145 -10.76 2.87 -19.23
N ALA A 146 -10.09 2.95 -18.08
CA ALA A 146 -10.56 2.41 -16.82
C ALA A 146 -11.62 3.31 -16.11
N GLY A 147 -11.90 4.52 -16.62
CA GLY A 147 -12.85 5.45 -16.00
C GLY A 147 -12.33 6.08 -14.69
N LEU A 148 -11.01 6.21 -14.57
CA LEU A 148 -10.31 6.68 -13.37
C LEU A 148 -9.76 8.11 -13.51
N ASP A 149 -10.13 8.88 -14.55
CA ASP A 149 -9.62 10.25 -14.77
C ASP A 149 -9.85 11.19 -13.57
N SER A 150 -10.95 10.99 -12.86
CA SER A 150 -11.34 11.76 -11.68
C SER A 150 -10.94 11.10 -10.35
N PHE A 151 -10.12 10.06 -10.39
CA PHE A 151 -9.75 9.30 -9.19
C PHE A 151 -8.81 10.07 -8.26
N GLY A 152 -8.00 10.97 -8.79
CA GLY A 152 -7.05 11.77 -8.02
C GLY A 152 -6.66 13.05 -8.74
N LYS A 153 -5.78 13.86 -8.13
CA LYS A 153 -5.23 15.05 -8.81
C LYS A 153 -4.06 14.64 -9.68
N SER A 154 -4.11 14.98 -10.97
CA SER A 154 -2.98 14.82 -11.89
C SER A 154 -1.89 15.88 -11.63
N GLY A 155 -0.68 15.55 -12.11
CA GLY A 155 0.49 16.41 -12.07
C GLY A 155 0.95 16.81 -10.66
N ASN A 156 1.98 17.65 -10.57
CA ASN A 156 2.71 18.15 -9.42
C ASN A 156 2.76 17.20 -8.20
N TYR A 157 2.88 15.90 -8.42
CA TYR A 157 2.65 14.91 -7.36
C TYR A 157 3.65 15.09 -6.22
N PHE A 158 4.95 15.10 -6.53
CA PHE A 158 6.01 15.27 -5.53
C PHE A 158 5.88 16.61 -4.80
N SER A 159 5.70 17.72 -5.53
CA SER A 159 5.56 19.06 -4.93
C SER A 159 4.44 19.12 -3.89
N ARG A 160 3.25 18.61 -4.23
CA ARG A 160 2.12 18.57 -3.29
C ARG A 160 2.40 17.70 -2.07
N GLN A 161 2.98 16.52 -2.28
CA GLN A 161 3.26 15.58 -1.20
C GLN A 161 4.35 16.11 -0.27
N ILE A 162 5.44 16.64 -0.81
CA ILE A 162 6.53 17.26 -0.05
C ILE A 162 6.00 18.43 0.78
N ALA A 163 5.21 19.33 0.17
CA ALA A 163 4.62 20.47 0.88
C ALA A 163 3.70 20.02 2.02
N ARG A 164 2.84 19.00 1.80
CA ARG A 164 1.94 18.45 2.81
C ARG A 164 2.71 17.90 4.01
N TRP A 165 3.65 16.99 3.77
CA TRP A 165 4.41 16.36 4.86
C TRP A 165 5.33 17.34 5.57
N SER A 166 5.96 18.26 4.85
CA SER A 166 6.77 19.33 5.44
C SER A 166 5.95 20.22 6.37
N LYS A 167 4.74 20.60 5.96
CA LYS A 167 3.81 21.37 6.79
C LYS A 167 3.44 20.61 8.07
N GLN A 168 3.15 19.31 7.95
CA GLN A 168 2.81 18.47 9.10
C GLN A 168 3.98 18.37 10.10
N CYS A 169 5.20 18.11 9.62
CA CYS A 169 6.38 18.05 10.49
C CYS A 169 6.66 19.39 11.18
N ARG A 170 6.59 20.51 10.45
CA ARG A 170 6.82 21.85 11.00
C ARG A 170 5.78 22.28 12.04
N ALA A 171 4.57 21.73 11.97
CA ALA A 171 3.49 22.01 12.92
C ALA A 171 3.51 21.09 14.15
N SER A 172 4.43 20.12 14.21
CA SER A 172 4.57 19.19 15.33
C SER A 172 5.01 19.90 16.60
N THR A 173 4.54 19.44 17.76
CA THR A 173 5.00 19.91 19.07
C THR A 173 6.26 19.17 19.53
N ILE A 174 6.50 17.95 19.05
CA ILE A 174 7.74 17.21 19.28
C ILE A 174 8.85 17.64 18.32
N GLN A 175 10.10 17.56 18.77
CA GLN A 175 11.28 17.98 18.00
C GLN A 175 11.42 17.17 16.69
N VAL A 176 11.53 17.88 15.57
CA VAL A 176 11.88 17.30 14.26
C VAL A 176 13.38 17.05 14.20
N SER A 177 13.80 15.85 13.80
CA SER A 177 15.21 15.47 13.73
C SER A 177 15.99 16.29 12.68
N GLU A 178 17.32 16.39 12.86
CA GLU A 178 18.16 17.12 11.91
C GLU A 178 18.13 16.54 10.48
N PRO A 179 18.24 15.21 10.24
CA PRO A 179 18.12 14.65 8.90
C PRO A 179 16.77 14.97 8.24
N MET A 180 15.69 14.95 9.01
CA MET A 180 14.36 15.34 8.53
C MET A 180 14.30 16.81 8.11
N ASN A 181 14.86 17.72 8.92
CA ASN A 181 14.92 19.15 8.57
C ASN A 181 15.74 19.39 7.30
N ARG A 182 16.83 18.65 7.10
CA ARG A 182 17.63 18.71 5.87
C ARG A 182 16.84 18.23 4.65
N LEU A 183 16.10 17.12 4.77
CA LEU A 183 15.21 16.62 3.71
C LEU A 183 14.09 17.62 3.37
N ILE A 184 13.44 18.22 4.38
CA ILE A 184 12.41 19.25 4.22
C ILE A 184 12.94 20.45 3.42
N ALA A 185 14.20 20.83 3.62
CA ALA A 185 14.84 21.92 2.88
C ALA A 185 15.28 21.48 1.47
N TRP A 186 15.77 20.25 1.32
CA TRP A 186 16.40 19.77 0.08
C TRP A 186 15.40 19.33 -0.99
N LEU A 187 14.34 18.61 -0.60
CA LEU A 187 13.40 17.98 -1.53
C LEU A 187 12.71 18.98 -2.50
N PRO A 188 12.21 20.15 -2.05
CA PRO A 188 11.53 21.09 -2.94
C PRO A 188 12.39 21.57 -4.12
N ASP A 189 13.71 21.70 -3.91
CA ASP A 189 14.65 22.26 -4.89
C ASP A 189 15.27 21.21 -5.82
N ARG A 190 14.84 19.94 -5.71
CA ARG A 190 15.43 18.79 -6.43
C ARG A 190 14.41 17.89 -7.12
N ILE A 191 13.15 18.33 -7.17
CA ILE A 191 12.09 17.62 -7.89
C ILE A 191 12.50 17.48 -9.36
N PRO A 192 12.56 16.26 -9.93
CA PRO A 192 12.81 16.04 -11.34
C PRO A 192 11.76 16.76 -12.21
N ASP A 193 12.17 17.23 -13.39
CA ASP A 193 11.26 17.87 -14.37
C ASP A 193 10.48 16.79 -15.15
N ASP A 194 9.70 16.01 -14.41
CA ASP A 194 8.80 14.98 -14.91
C ASP A 194 7.53 15.00 -14.06
N ASP A 195 6.39 15.05 -14.75
CA ASP A 195 5.08 15.13 -14.11
C ASP A 195 4.14 14.01 -14.58
N GLU A 196 4.73 12.89 -15.00
CA GLU A 196 4.01 11.68 -15.34
C GLU A 196 3.00 11.32 -14.22
N THR A 197 1.80 10.95 -14.65
CA THR A 197 0.70 10.56 -13.77
C THR A 197 0.15 9.21 -14.19
N THR A 198 0.24 8.22 -13.31
CA THR A 198 -0.37 6.89 -13.46
C THR A 198 -1.32 6.62 -12.28
N LEU A 199 -2.05 5.51 -12.35
CA LEU A 199 -2.61 4.92 -11.14
C LEU A 199 -1.43 4.45 -10.26
N VAL A 200 -1.48 4.79 -8.99
CA VAL A 200 -0.51 4.33 -7.98
C VAL A 200 -1.26 3.67 -6.82
N HIS A 201 -0.69 2.59 -6.29
CA HIS A 201 -1.23 1.88 -5.14
C HIS A 201 -1.03 2.71 -3.86
N GLY A 202 0.15 3.31 -3.70
CA GLY A 202 0.53 4.15 -2.56
C GLY A 202 1.10 3.37 -1.36
N ASP A 203 0.85 2.05 -1.33
CA ASP A 203 1.38 1.07 -0.37
C ASP A 203 1.70 -0.29 -1.03
N PHE A 204 2.36 -0.31 -2.20
CA PHE A 204 2.63 -1.57 -2.89
C PHE A 204 3.76 -2.37 -2.21
N ARG A 205 3.42 -3.51 -1.60
CA ARG A 205 4.36 -4.34 -0.82
C ARG A 205 3.89 -5.79 -0.69
N LEU A 206 4.82 -6.68 -0.35
CA LEU A 206 4.64 -8.14 -0.39
C LEU A 206 3.41 -8.66 0.37
N ASP A 207 3.13 -8.11 1.54
CA ASP A 207 1.99 -8.50 2.40
C ASP A 207 0.65 -7.88 1.99
N ASN A 208 0.65 -6.99 0.99
CA ASN A 208 -0.56 -6.54 0.30
C ASN A 208 -0.82 -7.39 -0.96
N LEU A 209 -0.11 -8.50 -1.16
CA LEU A 209 -0.28 -9.40 -2.28
C LEU A 209 -0.76 -10.78 -1.80
N VAL A 210 -1.83 -11.27 -2.42
CA VAL A 210 -2.25 -12.66 -2.29
C VAL A 210 -1.63 -13.46 -3.42
N PHE A 211 -0.69 -14.34 -3.10
CA PHE A 211 -0.12 -15.28 -4.06
C PHE A 211 -0.95 -16.55 -4.16
N HIS A 212 -0.90 -17.20 -5.32
CA HIS A 212 -1.49 -18.52 -5.51
C HIS A 212 -0.96 -19.50 -4.45
N PRO A 213 -1.77 -20.46 -3.95
CA PRO A 213 -1.35 -21.39 -2.90
C PRO A 213 -0.04 -22.14 -3.17
N THR A 214 0.27 -22.40 -4.44
CA THR A 214 1.44 -23.20 -4.86
C THR A 214 2.29 -22.58 -5.96
N GLU A 215 1.82 -21.53 -6.64
CA GLU A 215 2.52 -20.93 -7.80
C GLU A 215 3.03 -19.53 -7.46
N PRO A 216 4.14 -19.07 -8.05
CA PRO A 216 4.67 -17.73 -7.84
C PRO A 216 3.90 -16.68 -8.66
N ARG A 217 2.57 -16.67 -8.51
CA ARG A 217 1.63 -15.81 -9.25
C ARG A 217 0.76 -15.04 -8.28
N VAL A 218 0.58 -13.74 -8.50
CA VAL A 218 -0.32 -12.92 -7.66
C VAL A 218 -1.75 -13.11 -8.16
N LEU A 219 -2.64 -13.43 -7.23
CA LEU A 219 -4.09 -13.56 -7.44
C LEU A 219 -4.84 -12.27 -7.12
N ALA A 220 -4.33 -11.46 -6.19
CA ALA A 220 -4.92 -10.18 -5.84
C ALA A 220 -3.90 -9.22 -5.22
N VAL A 221 -4.00 -7.95 -5.60
CA VAL A 221 -3.44 -6.80 -4.88
C VAL A 221 -4.52 -6.27 -3.93
N LEU A 222 -4.18 -6.15 -2.65
CA LEU A 222 -5.06 -5.73 -1.56
C LEU A 222 -4.72 -4.34 -1.05
N ASP A 223 -5.62 -3.77 -0.25
CA ASP A 223 -5.44 -2.53 0.51
C ASP A 223 -5.20 -1.26 -0.32
N TRP A 224 -6.17 -0.97 -1.18
CA TRP A 224 -6.17 0.19 -2.07
C TRP A 224 -6.49 1.53 -1.38
N GLU A 225 -6.45 1.61 -0.04
CA GLU A 225 -6.92 2.78 0.71
C GLU A 225 -6.09 4.05 0.44
N LEU A 226 -4.81 3.88 0.09
CA LEU A 226 -3.89 4.99 -0.24
C LEU A 226 -3.82 5.28 -1.73
N SER A 227 -4.56 4.55 -2.56
CA SER A 227 -4.46 4.64 -4.00
C SER A 227 -4.99 5.98 -4.55
N THR A 228 -4.30 6.48 -5.56
CA THR A 228 -4.60 7.78 -6.18
C THR A 228 -3.99 7.83 -7.59
N LEU A 229 -4.18 8.95 -8.27
CA LEU A 229 -3.35 9.33 -9.39
C LEU A 229 -2.07 10.01 -8.87
N GLY A 230 -0.91 9.58 -9.34
CA GLY A 230 0.39 10.05 -8.89
C GLY A 230 1.53 9.60 -9.77
N HIS A 231 2.75 9.96 -9.38
CA HIS A 231 3.93 9.63 -10.16
C HIS A 231 4.32 8.15 -9.97
N PRO A 232 4.46 7.33 -11.04
CA PRO A 232 4.73 5.89 -10.92
C PRO A 232 6.03 5.60 -10.16
N LEU A 233 7.07 6.43 -10.36
CA LEU A 233 8.34 6.25 -9.66
C LEU A 233 8.27 6.57 -8.17
N ALA A 234 7.27 7.32 -7.70
CA ALA A 234 7.03 7.46 -6.27
C ALA A 234 6.55 6.13 -5.66
N ASP A 235 5.64 5.44 -6.34
CA ASP A 235 5.09 4.15 -5.87
C ASP A 235 6.12 3.01 -6.03
N PHE A 236 6.85 2.99 -7.14
CA PHE A 236 7.91 2.01 -7.36
C PHE A 236 9.09 2.18 -6.40
N ALA A 237 9.53 3.41 -6.12
CA ALA A 237 10.58 3.64 -5.13
C ALA A 237 10.11 3.37 -3.70
N TYR A 238 8.84 3.59 -3.38
CA TYR A 238 8.25 3.17 -2.10
C TYR A 238 8.40 1.65 -1.93
N HIS A 239 7.98 0.90 -2.94
CA HIS A 239 8.13 -0.55 -3.00
C HIS A 239 9.61 -0.99 -2.84
N CYS A 240 10.53 -0.30 -3.50
CA CYS A 240 11.96 -0.63 -3.46
C CYS A 240 12.72 -0.17 -2.20
N MET A 241 12.12 0.57 -1.27
CA MET A 241 12.78 0.95 -0.01
C MET A 241 13.29 -0.26 0.78
N SER A 242 12.68 -1.43 0.59
CA SER A 242 13.10 -2.68 1.23
C SER A 242 14.59 -2.99 1.03
N TRP A 243 15.16 -2.70 -0.15
CA TRP A 243 16.59 -2.91 -0.41
C TRP A 243 17.51 -1.96 0.37
N ARG A 244 16.96 -0.86 0.90
CA ARG A 244 17.72 0.17 1.64
C ARG A 244 17.48 0.13 3.15
N ILE A 245 16.46 -0.59 3.60
CA ILE A 245 16.10 -0.72 5.01
C ILE A 245 16.59 -2.07 5.53
N ALA A 246 17.33 -2.08 6.64
CA ALA A 246 17.76 -3.32 7.28
C ALA A 246 16.59 -3.99 8.04
N PRO A 247 16.54 -5.33 8.13
CA PRO A 247 15.52 -6.04 8.91
C PRO A 247 15.43 -5.61 10.39
N THR A 248 16.55 -5.16 10.95
CA THR A 248 16.64 -4.67 12.34
C THR A 248 16.02 -3.29 12.54
N VAL A 249 15.88 -2.49 11.48
CA VAL A 249 15.24 -1.17 11.51
C VAL A 249 13.75 -1.32 11.28
N TRP A 250 13.38 -1.99 10.19
CA TRP A 250 11.99 -2.22 9.83
C TRP A 250 11.87 -3.33 8.78
N ARG A 251 10.73 -3.39 8.07
CA ARG A 251 10.41 -4.42 7.07
C ARG A 251 11.27 -4.23 5.80
N GLY A 252 12.53 -4.61 5.85
CA GLY A 252 13.45 -4.54 4.72
C GLY A 252 14.44 -5.70 4.66
N ILE A 253 15.28 -5.71 3.64
CA ILE A 253 16.23 -6.79 3.30
C ILE A 253 17.67 -6.30 3.13
N ALA A 254 17.95 -5.03 3.46
CA ALA A 254 19.31 -4.48 3.34
C ALA A 254 20.29 -5.24 4.24
N GLY A 255 21.45 -5.59 3.69
CA GLY A 255 22.51 -6.32 4.39
C GLY A 255 22.32 -7.85 4.44
N LEU A 256 21.21 -8.37 3.92
CA LEU A 256 21.05 -9.82 3.72
C LEU A 256 21.89 -10.30 2.51
N PRO A 257 22.30 -11.58 2.47
CA PRO A 257 23.08 -12.13 1.36
C PRO A 257 22.18 -12.45 0.16
N LEU A 258 21.67 -11.40 -0.51
CA LEU A 258 20.60 -11.49 -1.53
C LEU A 258 20.89 -12.50 -2.63
N ASP A 259 22.11 -12.52 -3.17
CA ASP A 259 22.53 -13.46 -4.21
C ASP A 259 22.38 -14.91 -3.77
N SER A 260 22.80 -15.24 -2.54
CA SER A 260 22.64 -16.59 -1.98
C SER A 260 21.19 -16.96 -1.69
N LEU A 261 20.35 -15.96 -1.40
CA LEU A 261 18.92 -16.14 -1.20
C LEU A 261 18.17 -16.26 -2.52
N GLY A 262 18.77 -15.87 -3.65
CA GLY A 262 18.07 -15.75 -4.94
C GLY A 262 17.14 -14.52 -5.03
N ILE A 263 17.32 -13.55 -4.16
CA ILE A 263 16.59 -12.28 -4.22
C ILE A 263 17.37 -11.35 -5.17
N PRO A 264 16.71 -10.73 -6.18
CA PRO A 264 17.42 -9.88 -7.12
C PRO A 264 18.03 -8.67 -6.42
N ALA A 265 19.23 -8.29 -6.84
CA ALA A 265 19.80 -6.99 -6.48
C ALA A 265 18.88 -5.85 -6.97
N GLU A 266 18.86 -4.73 -6.24
CA GLU A 266 18.01 -3.57 -6.54
C GLU A 266 18.17 -3.10 -7.99
N ALA A 267 19.42 -3.02 -8.47
CA ALA A 267 19.71 -2.62 -9.84
C ALA A 267 19.06 -3.56 -10.88
N ALA A 268 19.14 -4.88 -10.70
CA ALA A 268 18.52 -5.82 -11.63
C ALA A 268 16.98 -5.78 -11.56
N TYR A 269 16.43 -5.43 -10.40
CA TYR A 269 14.99 -5.24 -10.23
C TYR A 269 14.49 -3.97 -10.95
N ILE A 270 15.26 -2.89 -10.89
CA ILE A 270 15.02 -1.66 -11.66
C ILE A 270 15.08 -1.96 -13.17
N ASP A 271 16.09 -2.69 -13.65
CA ASP A 271 16.20 -3.05 -15.08
C ASP A 271 14.95 -3.76 -15.60
N ARG A 272 14.40 -4.68 -14.81
CA ARG A 272 13.16 -5.39 -15.16
C ARG A 272 11.97 -4.43 -15.28
N TYR A 273 11.84 -3.49 -14.36
CA TYR A 273 10.78 -2.50 -14.39
C TYR A 273 10.93 -1.52 -15.56
N GLU A 274 12.14 -1.03 -15.83
CA GLU A 274 12.46 -0.19 -16.99
C GLU A 274 12.14 -0.93 -18.31
N THR A 275 12.52 -2.21 -18.41
CA THR A 275 12.22 -3.05 -19.58
C THR A 275 10.72 -3.23 -19.79
N ALA A 276 9.97 -3.48 -18.72
CA ALA A 276 8.52 -3.72 -18.79
C ALA A 276 7.72 -2.45 -19.12
N THR A 277 8.24 -1.27 -18.76
CA THR A 277 7.49 0.00 -18.86
C THR A 277 8.03 0.98 -19.89
N GLY A 278 9.26 0.81 -20.37
CA GLY A 278 9.97 1.76 -21.22
C GLY A 278 10.44 3.03 -20.50
N ARG A 279 10.26 3.13 -19.18
CA ARG A 279 10.65 4.30 -18.38
C ARG A 279 12.16 4.32 -18.11
N ARG A 280 12.69 5.52 -17.85
CA ARG A 280 14.06 5.73 -17.36
C ARG A 280 14.00 6.12 -15.89
N VAL A 281 14.31 5.17 -15.02
CA VAL A 281 14.19 5.29 -13.56
C VAL A 281 15.50 5.76 -12.93
N ARG A 282 16.64 5.31 -13.47
CA ARG A 282 17.96 5.42 -12.80
C ARG A 282 18.45 6.84 -12.57
N GLU A 283 18.14 7.76 -13.48
CA GLU A 283 18.66 9.13 -13.46
C GLU A 283 18.34 9.86 -12.15
N HIS A 284 17.12 9.65 -11.64
CA HIS A 284 16.62 10.31 -10.44
C HIS A 284 16.32 9.35 -9.28
N TRP A 285 16.86 8.13 -9.33
CA TRP A 285 16.50 7.06 -8.39
C TRP A 285 16.68 7.45 -6.92
N GLU A 286 17.83 8.02 -6.58
CA GLU A 286 18.13 8.43 -5.20
C GLU A 286 17.22 9.57 -4.70
N PHE A 287 16.68 10.42 -5.60
CA PHE A 287 15.66 11.40 -5.21
C PHE A 287 14.34 10.70 -4.83
N TYR A 288 13.89 9.73 -5.64
CA TYR A 288 12.64 9.00 -5.37
C TYR A 288 12.72 8.19 -4.07
N LEU A 289 13.87 7.60 -3.75
CA LEU A 289 14.14 6.96 -2.47
C LEU A 289 14.16 7.97 -1.32
N ALA A 290 14.89 9.09 -1.46
CA ALA A 290 14.93 10.14 -0.45
C ALA A 290 13.54 10.69 -0.12
N TYR A 291 12.71 10.92 -1.14
CA TYR A 291 11.31 11.33 -0.98
C TYR A 291 10.48 10.30 -0.19
N ASN A 292 10.58 9.01 -0.52
CA ASN A 292 9.77 7.99 0.15
C ASN A 292 10.22 7.72 1.59
N LEU A 293 11.53 7.75 1.84
CA LEU A 293 12.10 7.67 3.18
C LEU A 293 11.70 8.88 4.02
N PHE A 294 11.71 10.09 3.44
CA PHE A 294 11.14 11.30 4.04
C PHE A 294 9.65 11.13 4.38
N ARG A 295 8.83 10.70 3.40
CA ARG A 295 7.39 10.46 3.59
C ARG A 295 7.14 9.49 4.74
N MET A 296 7.85 8.37 4.77
CA MET A 296 7.68 7.38 5.84
C MET A 296 8.12 7.91 7.19
N ALA A 297 9.29 8.56 7.26
CA ALA A 297 9.74 9.18 8.49
C ALA A 297 8.73 10.24 9.00
N ALA A 298 8.08 10.99 8.10
CA ALA A 298 7.05 11.97 8.47
C ALA A 298 5.76 11.32 9.01
N ILE A 299 5.35 10.18 8.44
CA ILE A 299 4.23 9.37 8.94
C ILE A 299 4.52 8.87 10.35
N LEU A 300 5.71 8.30 10.56
CA LEU A 300 6.15 7.77 11.86
C LEU A 300 6.33 8.89 12.91
N HIS A 301 6.85 10.05 12.49
CA HIS A 301 6.91 11.25 13.33
C HIS A 301 5.51 11.70 13.77
N GLY A 302 4.53 11.67 12.87
CA GLY A 302 3.14 11.96 13.20
C GLY A 302 2.49 10.96 14.17
N ILE A 303 2.93 9.69 14.16
CA ILE A 303 2.54 8.70 15.18
C ILE A 303 3.13 9.11 16.54
N GLY A 304 4.41 9.52 16.57
CA GLY A 304 5.07 10.04 17.77
C GLY A 304 4.37 11.25 18.37
N GLU A 305 3.98 12.21 17.53
CA GLU A 305 3.20 13.39 17.94
C GLU A 305 1.87 12.97 18.59
N ARG A 306 1.12 12.06 17.96
CA ARG A 306 -0.15 11.57 18.54
C ARG A 306 0.08 10.83 19.86
N ALA A 307 1.16 10.06 19.98
CA ALA A 307 1.52 9.38 21.22
C ALA A 307 1.86 10.38 22.33
N ALA A 308 2.63 11.43 22.03
CA ALA A 308 2.96 12.50 22.98
C ALA A 308 1.73 13.27 23.46
N GLN A 309 0.69 13.39 22.62
CA GLN A 309 -0.58 14.01 22.96
C GLN A 309 -1.56 13.06 23.69
N GLY A 310 -1.20 11.80 23.93
CA GLY A 310 -2.10 10.80 24.53
C GLY A 310 -3.20 10.28 23.58
N ASN A 311 -3.06 10.52 22.28
CA ASN A 311 -4.05 10.21 21.24
C ASN A 311 -3.63 9.02 20.34
N ALA A 312 -2.63 8.24 20.73
CA ALA A 312 -2.22 7.05 19.98
C ALA A 312 -3.11 5.85 20.30
N ALA A 313 -3.70 5.24 19.26
CA ALA A 313 -4.56 4.08 19.41
C ALA A 313 -3.78 2.75 19.61
N ALA A 314 -2.52 2.69 19.16
CA ALA A 314 -1.73 1.46 19.16
C ALA A 314 -0.73 1.41 20.33
N ALA A 315 -0.60 0.25 20.97
CA ALA A 315 0.28 0.04 22.12
C ALA A 315 1.78 0.16 21.78
N ASP A 316 2.14 -0.07 20.52
CA ASP A 316 3.50 0.01 19.98
C ASP A 316 3.83 1.37 19.36
N ALA A 317 2.96 2.39 19.51
CA ALA A 317 3.11 3.68 18.84
C ALA A 317 4.46 4.37 19.13
N VAL A 318 5.00 4.24 20.34
CA VAL A 318 6.31 4.81 20.72
C VAL A 318 7.45 4.10 19.98
N GLU A 319 7.42 2.77 19.93
CA GLU A 319 8.43 1.98 19.22
C GLU A 319 8.37 2.23 17.71
N THR A 320 7.16 2.33 17.17
CA THR A 320 6.93 2.68 15.76
C THR A 320 7.38 4.11 15.44
N ALA A 321 7.16 5.07 16.33
CA ALA A 321 7.65 6.43 16.17
C ALA A 321 9.19 6.52 16.21
N ALA A 322 9.86 5.70 17.03
CA ALA A 322 11.31 5.68 17.13
C ALA A 322 12.02 5.32 15.81
N LYS A 323 11.32 4.62 14.90
CA LYS A 323 11.80 4.28 13.55
C LYS A 323 11.86 5.50 12.61
N ALA A 324 11.30 6.66 12.98
CA ALA A 324 11.32 7.86 12.15
C ALA A 324 12.75 8.39 11.90
N LEU A 325 13.60 8.41 12.95
CA LEU A 325 14.98 8.90 12.84
C LEU A 325 15.84 8.08 11.86
N PRO A 326 15.97 6.74 11.99
CA PRO A 326 16.80 5.97 11.08
C PRO A 326 16.31 6.04 9.63
N LEU A 327 15.00 6.13 9.39
CA LEU A 327 14.48 6.35 8.03
C LEU A 327 14.84 7.73 7.47
N ALA A 328 14.81 8.78 8.30
CA ALA A 328 15.25 10.11 7.88
C ALA A 328 16.76 10.16 7.59
N GLU A 329 17.58 9.42 8.33
CA GLU A 329 19.02 9.28 8.06
C GLU A 329 19.29 8.58 6.73
N LEU A 330 18.60 7.47 6.45
CA LEU A 330 18.67 6.80 5.14
C LEU A 330 18.23 7.73 4.01
N GLY A 331 17.12 8.46 4.20
CA GLY A 331 16.63 9.40 3.21
C GLY A 331 17.64 10.52 2.93
N TRP A 332 18.28 11.05 3.97
CA TRP A 332 19.32 12.06 3.82
C TRP A 332 20.57 11.50 3.12
N ALA A 333 20.96 10.24 3.38
CA ALA A 333 22.05 9.59 2.66
C ALA A 333 21.75 9.47 1.15
N CYS A 334 20.52 9.10 0.77
CA CYS A 334 20.09 9.11 -0.64
C CYS A 334 20.18 10.51 -1.26
N ALA A 335 19.72 11.55 -0.54
CA ALA A 335 19.82 12.93 -1.01
C ALA A 335 21.29 13.36 -1.26
N GLN A 336 22.21 12.97 -0.38
CA GLN A 336 23.63 13.24 -0.55
C GLN A 336 24.22 12.50 -1.77
N GLN A 337 23.83 11.25 -2.01
CA GLN A 337 24.24 10.49 -3.19
C GLN A 337 23.71 11.12 -4.48
N TYR A 338 22.47 11.59 -4.47
CA TYR A 338 21.86 12.27 -5.61
C TYR A 338 22.64 13.52 -6.03
N ASP A 339 23.01 14.37 -5.07
CA ASP A 339 23.81 15.57 -5.34
C ASP A 339 25.24 15.20 -5.76
N ALA A 340 25.84 14.16 -5.17
CA ALA A 340 27.19 13.72 -5.52
C ALA A 340 27.30 13.22 -6.96
N ALA A 341 26.27 12.54 -7.46
CA ALA A 341 26.21 12.07 -8.85
C ALA A 341 26.02 13.21 -9.88
N ARG A 342 25.75 14.44 -9.43
CA ARG A 342 25.47 15.63 -10.27
C ARG A 342 26.50 16.75 -10.13
N ARG A 343 27.61 16.49 -9.42
CA ARG A 343 28.78 17.38 -9.33
C ARG A 343 29.81 16.99 -10.37
#